data_AF-A0A537L0J3-F1
#
_entry.id   AF-A0A537L0J3-F1
#
_cell.length_a   1.000
_cell.length_b   1.000
_cell.length_c   1.000
_cell.angle_alpha   90.00
_cell.angle_beta   90.00
_cell.angle_gamma   90.00
#
_symmetry.space_group_name_H-M   'P 1'
#
loop_
_entity.id
_entity.type
_entity.pdbx_description
1 polymer ?
#
loop_
_entity_poly.entity_id
_entity_poly.type
_entity_poly.pdbx_seq_one_letter_code
_entity_poly.pdbx_strand_id
1 'polypeptide(L)'
;FGFTVRGADAEQVDHLLVYPKVVPLTTLGLPALYPLGDVRHRHLLEDPARIIGTREYAPGDPLRAIHWKATARAQGLRSKQYEASASHRVVIFVNLDTLGRYAEYRGFVRPLLELNIMTAASIANWAVESGHHLGLFANGYLPQGLRWVRIPPAGGTGQLSSVLEALAKIFPTPVMPVGDLMQLEASALPWGTTAVVVTAVTDDPLRAGLMRLADAGHSAVVVLIGDEVAPPGPAVSTYRVREADGWQALDGIVPEMVR
;
A
#
# COMPACT_ATOMS: atom_id res chain seq x y z
N PHE A 1 11.87 -44.39 -19.64
CA PHE A 1 12.43 -43.51 -18.59
C PHE A 1 11.27 -42.73 -18.00
N GLY A 2 10.98 -42.90 -16.71
CA GLY A 2 9.83 -42.29 -16.05
C GLY A 2 10.19 -41.91 -14.62
N PHE A 3 9.71 -40.75 -14.18
CA PHE A 3 9.84 -40.34 -12.79
C PHE A 3 8.85 -41.14 -11.94
N THR A 4 9.36 -41.82 -10.91
CA THR A 4 8.55 -42.43 -9.86
C THR A 4 8.55 -41.47 -8.68
N VAL A 5 7.36 -41.05 -8.25
CA VAL A 5 7.19 -40.31 -7.00
C VAL A 5 7.12 -41.34 -5.87
N ARG A 6 7.97 -41.19 -4.87
CA ARG A 6 7.98 -42.02 -3.66
C ARG A 6 7.77 -41.10 -2.47
N GLY A 7 6.62 -41.24 -1.80
CA GLY A 7 6.33 -40.51 -0.56
C GLY A 7 6.87 -41.26 0.64
N ALA A 8 7.36 -40.53 1.64
CA ALA A 8 7.62 -41.05 2.97
C ALA A 8 6.99 -40.05 3.95
N ASP A 9 6.23 -40.55 4.92
CA ASP A 9 5.72 -39.72 6.01
C ASP A 9 6.87 -39.46 6.98
N ALA A 10 7.27 -38.20 7.11
CA ALA A 10 8.26 -37.76 8.08
C ALA A 10 7.54 -37.36 9.37
N GLU A 11 8.01 -37.86 10.53
CA GLU A 11 7.47 -37.49 11.84
C GLU A 11 7.70 -36.01 12.19
N GLN A 12 8.66 -35.35 11.52
CA GLN A 12 9.01 -33.96 11.73
C GLN A 12 8.93 -33.19 10.40
N VAL A 13 8.09 -32.15 10.39
CA VAL A 13 7.92 -31.23 9.25
C VAL A 13 8.57 -29.91 9.62
N ASP A 14 9.65 -29.55 8.92
CA ASP A 14 10.26 -28.22 9.03
C ASP A 14 9.54 -27.25 8.10
N HIS A 15 9.28 -26.04 8.58
CA HIS A 15 8.64 -24.98 7.80
C HIS A 15 9.66 -23.91 7.40
N LEU A 16 9.84 -23.72 6.09
CA LEU A 16 10.64 -22.62 5.53
C LEU A 16 9.72 -21.48 5.09
N LEU A 17 10.01 -20.27 5.57
CA LEU A 17 9.31 -19.06 5.12
C LEU A 17 10.12 -18.37 4.03
N VAL A 18 9.55 -18.27 2.82
CA VAL A 18 10.17 -17.59 1.68
C VAL A 18 9.53 -16.23 1.49
N TYR A 19 10.31 -15.16 1.63
CA TYR A 19 9.82 -13.81 1.37
C TYR A 19 9.62 -13.56 -0.13
N PRO A 20 8.64 -12.70 -0.51
CA PRO A 20 8.50 -12.30 -1.90
C PRO A 20 9.78 -11.64 -2.40
N LYS A 21 10.08 -11.87 -3.68
CA LYS A 21 11.19 -11.18 -4.33
C LYS A 21 10.96 -9.67 -4.28
N VAL A 22 11.98 -8.92 -3.91
CA VAL A 22 11.98 -7.45 -3.96
C VAL A 22 12.85 -7.04 -5.15
N VAL A 23 12.31 -6.20 -6.04
CA VAL A 23 13.04 -5.69 -7.20
C VAL A 23 12.96 -4.16 -7.24
N PRO A 24 13.90 -3.47 -7.89
CA PRO A 24 13.79 -2.03 -8.11
C PRO A 24 12.48 -1.70 -8.83
N LEU A 25 11.81 -0.61 -8.42
CA LEU A 25 10.54 -0.19 -9.03
C LEU A 25 10.67 0.07 -10.55
N THR A 26 11.84 0.55 -10.99
CA THR A 26 12.16 0.75 -12.41
C THR A 26 12.12 -0.53 -13.22
N THR A 27 12.49 -1.66 -12.61
CA THR A 27 12.42 -2.99 -13.24
C THR A 27 10.97 -3.41 -13.50
N LEU A 28 10.02 -2.91 -12.70
CA LEU A 28 8.58 -3.13 -12.88
C LEU A 28 7.92 -2.11 -13.84
N GLY A 29 8.71 -1.27 -14.51
CA GLY A 29 8.19 -0.18 -15.35
C GLY A 29 7.58 0.98 -14.54
N LEU A 30 7.78 1.01 -13.22
CA LEU A 30 7.32 2.09 -12.35
C LEU A 30 8.42 3.17 -12.28
N PRO A 31 8.06 4.47 -12.31
CA PRO A 31 9.06 5.53 -12.27
C PRO A 31 9.87 5.51 -10.97
N ALA A 32 11.20 5.60 -11.08
CA ALA A 32 12.15 5.62 -9.94
C ALA A 32 11.93 6.81 -8.99
N LEU A 33 11.45 7.90 -9.58
CA LEU A 33 11.21 9.17 -8.94
C LEU A 33 9.72 9.44 -9.16
N TYR A 34 8.96 9.47 -8.06
CA TYR A 34 7.56 9.91 -8.04
C TYR A 34 6.51 8.96 -8.65
N PRO A 35 6.42 7.68 -8.23
CA PRO A 35 5.19 6.91 -8.49
C PRO A 35 3.95 7.55 -7.84
N LEU A 36 4.11 8.58 -7.00
CA LEU A 36 3.01 9.24 -6.28
C LEU A 36 2.66 10.65 -6.78
N GLY A 37 3.40 11.22 -7.74
CA GLY A 37 3.10 12.55 -8.32
C GLY A 37 3.15 13.74 -7.35
N ASP A 38 3.47 14.91 -7.90
CA ASP A 38 3.71 16.23 -7.28
C ASP A 38 3.34 16.47 -5.79
N VAL A 39 4.19 15.98 -4.88
CA VAL A 39 4.17 16.39 -3.45
C VAL A 39 4.89 17.73 -3.26
N ARG A 40 5.36 18.41 -4.33
CA ARG A 40 6.02 19.72 -4.18
C ARG A 40 5.05 20.84 -3.79
N HIS A 41 3.73 20.61 -3.85
CA HIS A 41 2.72 21.61 -3.48
C HIS A 41 1.86 21.28 -2.24
N ARG A 42 2.09 20.15 -1.58
CA ARG A 42 1.58 19.96 -0.22
C ARG A 42 2.73 20.21 0.74
N HIS A 43 3.00 21.50 0.95
CA HIS A 43 3.82 21.97 2.08
C HIS A 43 3.54 21.07 3.28
N LEU A 44 4.60 20.41 3.77
CA LEU A 44 4.73 19.87 5.12
C LEU A 44 3.38 19.71 5.76
N LEU A 45 2.66 18.65 5.39
CA LEU A 45 1.24 18.54 5.66
C LEU A 45 1.04 18.56 7.17
N GLU A 46 0.73 19.75 7.68
CA GLU A 46 0.75 20.12 9.09
C GLU A 46 -0.45 19.44 9.74
N ASP A 47 -0.21 18.50 10.66
CA ASP A 47 -1.29 17.69 11.24
C ASP A 47 -2.24 18.60 12.05
N PRO A 48 -3.49 18.82 11.62
CA PRO A 48 -4.41 19.75 12.27
C PRO A 48 -4.78 19.33 13.70
N ALA A 49 -4.56 18.05 14.05
CA ALA A 49 -4.79 17.53 15.39
C ALA A 49 -3.61 17.82 16.34
N ARG A 50 -2.44 18.18 15.82
CA ARG A 50 -1.20 18.37 16.61
C ARG A 50 -0.71 19.81 16.54
N ILE A 51 -1.27 20.65 17.40
CA ILE A 51 -0.80 22.03 17.59
C ILE A 51 0.43 22.00 18.49
N ILE A 52 1.61 22.28 17.92
CA ILE A 52 2.88 22.37 18.68
C ILE A 52 3.11 23.77 19.24
N GLY A 53 2.37 24.77 18.77
CA GLY A 53 2.51 26.13 19.24
C GLY A 53 1.61 27.12 18.52
N THR A 54 1.98 28.38 18.63
CA THR A 54 1.37 29.46 17.84
C THR A 54 2.48 30.31 17.27
N ARG A 55 2.24 30.90 16.09
CA ARG A 55 3.11 31.92 15.49
C ARG A 55 2.33 33.18 15.18
N GLU A 56 3.04 34.25 14.86
CA GLU A 56 2.41 35.48 14.40
C GLU A 56 1.68 35.21 13.07
N TYR A 57 0.48 35.76 12.96
CA TYR A 57 -0.34 35.63 11.77
C TYR A 57 0.31 36.38 10.60
N ALA A 58 0.54 35.68 9.49
CA ALA A 58 1.03 36.29 8.27
C ALA A 58 -0.12 36.49 7.27
N PRO A 59 -0.16 37.61 6.53
CA PRO A 59 -1.08 37.78 5.41
C PRO A 59 -0.89 36.63 4.41
N GLY A 60 -1.90 35.77 4.29
CA GLY A 60 -1.83 34.50 3.53
C GLY A 60 -2.25 33.28 4.36
N ASP A 61 -2.19 33.37 5.69
CA ASP A 61 -2.69 32.32 6.57
C ASP A 61 -4.23 32.23 6.51
N PRO A 62 -4.82 31.03 6.38
CA PRO A 62 -6.27 30.89 6.29
C PRO A 62 -6.92 31.24 7.63
N LEU A 63 -8.08 31.90 7.62
CA LEU A 63 -8.77 32.34 8.84
C LEU A 63 -9.05 31.21 9.84
N ARG A 64 -9.27 29.98 9.36
CA ARG A 64 -9.45 28.77 10.21
C ARG A 64 -8.20 28.40 11.02
N ALA A 65 -7.03 28.85 10.59
CA ALA A 65 -5.77 28.66 11.30
C ALA A 65 -5.61 29.65 12.46
N ILE A 66 -6.49 30.63 12.64
CA ILE A 66 -6.42 31.56 13.78
C ILE A 66 -6.68 30.81 15.08
N HIS A 67 -5.76 30.94 16.04
CA HIS A 67 -5.92 30.46 17.40
C HIS A 67 -6.56 31.56 18.24
N TRP A 68 -7.90 31.64 18.24
CA TRP A 68 -8.66 32.71 18.90
C TRP A 68 -8.27 32.94 20.37
N LYS A 69 -8.07 31.87 21.15
CA LYS A 69 -7.68 31.96 22.57
C LYS A 69 -6.25 32.49 22.79
N ALA A 70 -5.35 32.37 21.80
CA ALA A 70 -3.99 32.89 21.89
C ALA A 70 -3.95 34.34 21.40
N THR A 71 -4.70 34.62 20.33
CA THR A 71 -4.97 35.98 19.85
C THR A 71 -5.57 36.85 20.96
N ALA A 72 -6.56 36.36 21.71
CA ALA A 72 -7.19 37.14 22.79
C ALA A 72 -6.23 37.50 23.94
N ARG A 73 -5.11 36.77 24.10
CA ARG A 73 -4.10 37.03 25.14
C ARG A 73 -2.89 37.81 24.63
N ALA A 74 -2.71 37.86 23.31
CA ALA A 74 -1.66 38.62 22.65
C ALA A 74 -2.24 39.95 22.14
N GLN A 75 -1.39 40.95 21.89
CA GLN A 75 -1.83 42.19 21.24
C GLN A 75 -1.90 42.07 19.70
N GLY A 76 -2.10 40.85 19.17
CA GLY A 76 -2.08 40.58 17.73
C GLY A 76 -2.62 39.20 17.35
N LEU A 77 -2.93 39.02 16.07
CA LEU A 77 -3.43 37.76 15.52
C LEU A 77 -2.37 36.65 15.60
N ARG A 78 -2.79 35.48 16.07
CA ARG A 78 -1.94 34.29 16.21
C ARG A 78 -2.47 33.14 15.36
N SER A 79 -1.63 32.59 14.50
CA SER A 79 -1.90 31.36 13.74
C SER A 79 -1.49 30.13 14.57
N LYS A 80 -2.28 29.07 14.52
CA LYS A 80 -1.93 27.73 15.01
C LYS A 80 -0.67 27.27 14.26
N GLN A 81 0.34 26.85 15.01
CA GLN A 81 1.53 26.20 14.44
C GLN A 81 1.37 24.71 14.69
N TYR A 82 1.32 23.95 13.63
CA TYR A 82 1.12 22.51 13.68
C TYR A 82 2.45 21.78 13.55
N GLU A 83 2.51 20.56 14.07
CA GLU A 83 3.66 19.70 13.84
C GLU A 83 3.77 19.42 12.34
N ALA A 84 4.92 19.72 11.74
CA ALA A 84 5.22 19.18 10.41
C ALA A 84 5.19 17.65 10.53
N SER A 85 4.35 16.97 9.74
CA SER A 85 4.34 15.50 9.74
C SER A 85 5.72 15.01 9.30
N ALA A 86 6.53 14.53 10.24
CA ALA A 86 7.96 14.25 10.02
C ALA A 86 8.22 13.11 9.03
N SER A 87 7.20 12.31 8.67
CA SER A 87 7.29 11.25 7.66
C SER A 87 5.97 11.11 6.91
N HIS A 88 6.03 11.05 5.57
CA HIS A 88 4.87 10.67 4.76
C HIS A 88 4.47 9.23 5.09
N ARG A 89 3.18 8.94 4.99
CA ARG A 89 2.62 7.61 5.24
C ARG A 89 2.22 6.99 3.91
N VAL A 90 2.70 5.78 3.66
CA VAL A 90 2.32 4.96 2.52
C VAL A 90 1.61 3.73 3.05
N VAL A 91 0.41 3.49 2.53
CA VAL A 91 -0.36 2.29 2.82
C VAL A 91 -0.58 1.52 1.54
N ILE A 92 -0.26 0.25 1.53
CA ILE A 92 -0.45 -0.63 0.38
C ILE A 92 -1.72 -1.45 0.59
N PHE A 93 -2.68 -1.32 -0.32
CA PHE A 93 -3.82 -2.21 -0.44
C PHE A 93 -3.51 -3.26 -1.51
N VAL A 94 -3.42 -4.53 -1.12
CA VAL A 94 -3.16 -5.63 -2.05
C VAL A 94 -4.45 -6.38 -2.33
N ASN A 95 -4.85 -6.40 -3.59
CA ASN A 95 -5.95 -7.22 -4.05
C ASN A 95 -5.44 -8.62 -4.43
N LEU A 96 -5.86 -9.64 -3.71
CA LEU A 96 -5.56 -11.04 -4.04
C LEU A 96 -6.56 -11.64 -5.02
N ASP A 97 -7.66 -10.94 -5.30
CA ASP A 97 -8.53 -11.31 -6.41
C ASP A 97 -7.88 -10.85 -7.72
N THR A 98 -7.56 -11.80 -8.59
CA THR A 98 -7.03 -11.52 -9.93
C THR A 98 -7.90 -12.09 -11.04
N LEU A 99 -9.05 -12.69 -10.70
CA LEU A 99 -10.05 -13.13 -11.68
C LEU A 99 -11.06 -12.02 -12.00
N GLY A 100 -11.44 -11.24 -10.99
CA GLY A 100 -12.34 -10.09 -11.16
C GLY A 100 -13.67 -10.45 -11.82
N ARG A 101 -14.11 -9.62 -12.78
CA ARG A 101 -15.41 -9.75 -13.48
C ARG A 101 -15.57 -11.03 -14.31
N TYR A 102 -14.49 -11.79 -14.52
CA TYR A 102 -14.47 -12.96 -15.40
C TYR A 102 -14.91 -14.25 -14.71
N ALA A 103 -15.14 -14.22 -13.40
CA ALA A 103 -15.56 -15.39 -12.64
C ALA A 103 -16.75 -15.09 -11.72
N GLU A 104 -17.68 -16.04 -11.64
CA GLU A 104 -18.80 -16.03 -10.69
C GLU A 104 -18.31 -16.13 -9.22
N TYR A 105 -17.08 -16.64 -9.04
CA TYR A 105 -16.40 -16.78 -7.77
C TYR A 105 -15.08 -16.02 -7.76
N ARG A 106 -14.75 -15.39 -6.63
CA ARG A 106 -13.44 -14.74 -6.42
C ARG A 106 -12.33 -15.78 -6.38
N GLY A 107 -11.18 -15.43 -6.93
CA GLY A 107 -10.02 -16.31 -6.94
C GLY A 107 -8.83 -15.64 -7.62
N PHE A 108 -7.86 -16.45 -8.05
CA PHE A 108 -6.63 -15.90 -8.59
C PHE A 108 -6.08 -16.72 -9.76
N VAL A 109 -5.48 -15.99 -10.70
CA VAL A 109 -4.52 -16.48 -11.67
C VAL A 109 -3.13 -16.37 -11.04
N ARG A 110 -2.41 -17.50 -10.94
CA ARG A 110 -1.16 -17.60 -10.18
C ARG A 110 -0.09 -16.59 -10.63
N PRO A 111 0.22 -16.42 -11.93
CA PRO A 111 1.18 -15.39 -12.37
C PRO A 111 0.84 -13.97 -11.91
N LEU A 112 -0.42 -13.55 -12.04
CA LEU A 112 -0.87 -12.22 -11.62
C LEU A 112 -0.82 -12.05 -10.10
N LEU A 113 -1.14 -13.10 -9.35
CA LEU A 113 -1.03 -13.08 -7.88
C LEU A 113 0.42 -12.91 -7.44
N GLU A 114 1.35 -13.68 -7.98
CA GLU A 114 2.78 -13.56 -7.66
C GLU A 114 3.30 -12.16 -8.01
N LEU A 115 2.90 -11.63 -9.16
CA LEU A 115 3.27 -10.29 -9.59
C LEU A 115 2.65 -9.20 -8.69
N ASN A 116 1.41 -9.36 -8.20
CA ASN A 116 0.81 -8.50 -7.18
C ASN A 116 1.65 -8.49 -5.89
N ILE A 117 1.98 -9.67 -5.37
CA ILE A 117 2.73 -9.83 -4.11
C ILE A 117 4.14 -9.25 -4.26
N MET A 118 4.83 -9.55 -5.36
CA MET A 118 6.17 -9.02 -5.67
C MET A 118 6.16 -7.49 -5.81
N THR A 119 5.16 -6.94 -6.50
CA THR A 119 5.00 -5.49 -6.67
C THR A 119 4.74 -4.81 -5.32
N ALA A 120 3.85 -5.38 -4.49
CA ALA A 120 3.57 -4.88 -3.15
C ALA A 120 4.83 -4.91 -2.26
N ALA A 121 5.60 -6.00 -2.28
CA ALA A 121 6.86 -6.11 -1.55
C ALA A 121 7.90 -5.07 -2.00
N SER A 122 7.99 -4.84 -3.32
CA SER A 122 8.93 -3.86 -3.90
C SER A 122 8.55 -2.42 -3.53
N ILE A 123 7.26 -2.09 -3.53
CA ILE A 123 6.75 -0.79 -3.08
C ILE A 123 6.95 -0.62 -1.57
N ALA A 124 6.79 -1.69 -0.79
CA ALA A 124 7.03 -1.68 0.65
C ALA A 124 8.50 -1.36 0.97
N ASN A 125 9.43 -2.02 0.28
CA ASN A 125 10.87 -1.76 0.42
C ASN A 125 11.21 -0.31 0.08
N TRP A 126 10.75 0.18 -1.07
CA TRP A 126 10.95 1.57 -1.49
C TRP A 126 10.40 2.57 -0.47
N ALA A 127 9.22 2.32 0.09
CA ALA A 127 8.60 3.20 1.07
C ALA A 127 9.47 3.36 2.32
N VAL A 128 10.02 2.25 2.83
CA VAL A 128 10.89 2.24 4.01
C VAL A 128 12.25 2.86 3.70
N GLU A 129 12.86 2.55 2.56
CA GLU A 129 14.12 3.18 2.10
C GLU A 129 13.98 4.70 1.94
N SER A 130 12.80 5.17 1.56
CA SER A 130 12.46 6.59 1.43
C SER A 130 12.10 7.26 2.77
N GLY A 131 12.15 6.55 3.89
CA GLY A 131 11.84 7.07 5.22
C GLY A 131 10.33 7.26 5.49
N HIS A 132 9.46 6.63 4.70
CA HIS A 132 8.02 6.65 4.90
C HIS A 132 7.59 5.67 5.99
N HIS A 133 6.52 6.01 6.71
CA HIS A 133 5.81 5.02 7.50
C HIS A 133 5.02 4.11 6.55
N LEU A 134 5.12 2.80 6.75
CA LEU A 134 4.57 1.79 5.86
C LEU A 134 3.42 1.06 6.54
N GLY A 135 2.29 0.89 5.85
CA GLY A 135 1.21 -0.01 6.23
C GLY A 135 0.82 -0.96 5.10
N LEU A 136 0.17 -2.06 5.46
CA LEU A 136 -0.33 -3.08 4.53
C LEU A 136 -1.75 -3.49 4.91
N PHE A 137 -2.64 -3.49 3.93
CA PHE A 137 -3.94 -4.13 4.01
C PHE A 137 -4.10 -5.04 2.81
N ALA A 138 -4.60 -6.25 3.02
CA ALA A 138 -4.85 -7.16 1.92
C ALA A 138 -6.13 -7.94 2.17
N ASN A 139 -6.92 -8.17 1.12
CA ASN A 139 -8.23 -8.79 1.25
C ASN A 139 -8.18 -10.32 1.39
N GLY A 140 -7.01 -10.94 1.49
CA GLY A 140 -6.87 -12.32 2.00
C GLY A 140 -6.58 -12.35 3.49
N TYR A 141 -6.32 -13.55 4.02
CA TYR A 141 -6.09 -13.76 5.45
C TYR A 141 -4.75 -14.45 5.73
N LEU A 142 -4.28 -14.32 6.98
CA LEU A 142 -3.10 -15.04 7.48
C LEU A 142 -3.52 -16.37 8.09
N PRO A 143 -2.67 -17.42 8.11
CA PRO A 143 -3.02 -18.74 8.65
C PRO A 143 -3.62 -18.72 10.06
N GLN A 144 -3.25 -17.73 10.88
CA GLN A 144 -3.69 -17.59 12.27
C GLN A 144 -5.04 -16.89 12.44
N GLY A 145 -5.75 -16.53 11.36
CA GLY A 145 -7.03 -15.81 11.46
C GLY A 145 -7.92 -15.91 10.21
N LEU A 146 -9.18 -15.53 10.38
CA LEU A 146 -10.19 -15.48 9.30
C LEU A 146 -10.52 -14.04 8.87
N ARG A 147 -9.72 -13.06 9.30
CA ARG A 147 -9.89 -11.64 8.94
C ARG A 147 -8.87 -11.25 7.88
N TRP A 148 -9.18 -10.15 7.18
CA TRP A 148 -8.26 -9.55 6.24
C TRP A 148 -6.92 -9.17 6.90
N VAL A 149 -5.85 -9.14 6.13
CA VAL A 149 -4.55 -8.69 6.63
C VAL A 149 -4.63 -7.20 6.92
N ARG A 150 -4.18 -6.82 8.13
CA ARG A 150 -4.22 -5.45 8.63
C ARG A 150 -2.94 -5.13 9.41
N ILE A 151 -2.07 -4.36 8.80
CA ILE A 151 -0.86 -3.79 9.40
C ILE A 151 -0.95 -2.26 9.25
N PRO A 152 -1.32 -1.53 10.33
CA PRO A 152 -1.40 -0.08 10.30
C PRO A 152 -0.06 0.58 9.96
N PRO A 153 -0.08 1.79 9.37
CA PRO A 153 1.14 2.49 9.01
C PRO A 153 1.97 2.85 10.25
N ALA A 154 3.19 2.32 10.30
CA ALA A 154 4.16 2.61 11.35
C ALA A 154 5.56 2.81 10.75
N GLY A 155 6.44 3.44 11.52
CA GLY A 155 7.88 3.47 11.24
C GLY A 155 8.62 2.38 12.01
N GLY A 156 9.95 2.38 11.90
CA GLY A 156 10.82 1.48 12.67
C GLY A 156 11.38 0.32 11.84
N THR A 157 12.44 -0.30 12.37
CA THR A 157 13.26 -1.28 11.65
C THR A 157 12.55 -2.61 11.38
N GLY A 158 11.55 -2.98 12.18
CA GLY A 158 10.77 -4.22 12.03
C GLY A 158 9.53 -4.11 11.14
N GLN A 159 9.20 -2.92 10.63
CA GLN A 159 7.96 -2.74 9.88
C GLN A 159 8.02 -3.44 8.52
N LEU A 160 9.14 -3.32 7.81
CA LEU A 160 9.34 -3.97 6.52
C LEU A 160 9.26 -5.49 6.65
N SER A 161 9.96 -6.08 7.64
CA SER A 161 9.93 -7.52 7.87
C SER A 161 8.53 -8.02 8.19
N SER A 162 7.75 -7.30 9.00
CA SER A 162 6.36 -7.64 9.30
C SER A 162 5.48 -7.67 8.04
N VAL A 163 5.68 -6.70 7.15
CA VAL A 163 4.95 -6.62 5.86
C VAL A 163 5.37 -7.74 4.91
N LEU A 164 6.68 -8.00 4.75
CA LEU A 164 7.18 -9.08 3.89
C LEU A 164 6.77 -10.46 4.40
N GLU A 165 6.78 -10.67 5.72
CA GLU A 165 6.30 -11.90 6.35
C GLU A 165 4.80 -12.10 6.13
N ALA A 166 3.99 -11.04 6.26
CA ALA A 166 2.56 -11.12 5.97
C ALA A 166 2.31 -11.45 4.50
N LEU A 167 3.02 -10.81 3.57
CA LEU A 167 2.94 -11.10 2.14
C LEU A 167 3.39 -12.53 1.81
N ALA A 168 4.38 -13.07 2.50
CA ALA A 168 4.85 -14.44 2.34
C ALA A 168 3.85 -15.50 2.84
N LYS A 169 3.11 -15.17 3.91
CA LYS A 169 2.15 -16.09 4.57
C LYS A 169 0.73 -15.96 4.08
N ILE A 170 0.42 -14.96 3.25
CA ILE A 170 -0.96 -14.63 2.91
C ILE A 170 -1.62 -15.75 2.11
N PHE A 171 -2.81 -16.16 2.55
CA PHE A 171 -3.64 -17.07 1.78
C PHE A 171 -4.44 -16.28 0.74
N PRO A 172 -4.33 -16.63 -0.55
CA PRO A 172 -4.95 -15.90 -1.66
C PRO A 172 -6.42 -16.24 -1.83
N THR A 173 -7.17 -16.19 -0.73
CA THR A 173 -8.62 -16.38 -0.71
C THR A 173 -9.24 -15.06 -0.26
N PRO A 174 -9.69 -14.22 -1.21
CA PRO A 174 -10.28 -12.93 -0.88
C PRO A 174 -11.53 -13.08 -0.03
N VAL A 175 -11.54 -12.51 1.18
CA VAL A 175 -12.71 -12.50 2.06
C VAL A 175 -13.73 -11.44 1.64
N MET A 176 -13.31 -10.45 0.86
CA MET A 176 -14.14 -9.37 0.31
C MET A 176 -13.46 -8.67 -0.88
N PRO A 177 -14.18 -7.84 -1.66
CA PRO A 177 -13.57 -6.94 -2.63
C PRO A 177 -12.57 -5.99 -1.98
N VAL A 178 -11.46 -5.70 -2.65
CA VAL A 178 -10.45 -4.75 -2.14
C VAL A 178 -11.05 -3.36 -1.91
N GLY A 179 -12.02 -2.97 -2.74
CA GLY A 179 -12.75 -1.71 -2.58
C GLY A 179 -13.52 -1.59 -1.27
N ASP A 180 -14.11 -2.69 -0.79
CA ASP A 180 -14.83 -2.72 0.48
C ASP A 180 -13.86 -2.65 1.66
N LEU A 181 -12.71 -3.33 1.54
CA LEU A 181 -11.62 -3.21 2.50
C LEU A 181 -11.12 -1.76 2.60
N MET A 182 -10.94 -1.08 1.45
CA MET A 182 -10.57 0.34 1.44
C MET A 182 -11.62 1.20 2.15
N GLN A 183 -12.92 0.92 1.95
CA GLN A 183 -13.99 1.66 2.60
C GLN A 183 -13.97 1.49 4.13
N LEU A 184 -13.70 0.27 4.61
CA LEU A 184 -13.61 -0.04 6.04
C LEU A 184 -12.44 0.68 6.72
N GLU A 185 -11.29 0.77 6.05
CA GLU A 185 -10.07 1.28 6.67
C GLU A 185 -9.84 2.78 6.43
N ALA A 186 -10.46 3.38 5.40
CA ALA A 186 -10.23 4.77 4.99
C ALA A 186 -10.35 5.79 6.15
N SER A 187 -11.30 5.62 7.05
CA SER A 187 -11.51 6.53 8.19
C SER A 187 -10.50 6.35 9.33
N ALA A 188 -9.89 5.17 9.44
CA ALA A 188 -8.88 4.85 10.45
C ALA A 188 -7.46 5.23 10.01
N LEU A 189 -7.26 5.50 8.72
CA LEU A 189 -5.98 5.94 8.19
C LEU A 189 -5.63 7.35 8.70
N PRO A 190 -4.38 7.58 9.17
CA PRO A 190 -3.94 8.91 9.55
C PRO A 190 -4.02 9.87 8.37
N TRP A 191 -4.24 11.15 8.66
CA TRP A 191 -4.32 12.17 7.63
C TRP A 191 -3.02 12.30 6.83
N GLY A 192 -3.14 12.62 5.54
CA GLY A 192 -2.00 12.71 4.62
C GLY A 192 -1.43 11.37 4.18
N THR A 193 -2.13 10.26 4.45
CA THR A 193 -1.73 8.94 3.93
C THR A 193 -1.91 8.89 2.42
N THR A 194 -0.90 8.33 1.74
CA THR A 194 -1.02 7.94 0.34
C THR A 194 -1.31 6.44 0.27
N ALA A 195 -2.46 6.10 -0.31
CA ALA A 195 -2.88 4.73 -0.53
C ALA A 195 -2.41 4.25 -1.91
N VAL A 196 -1.65 3.18 -1.94
CA VAL A 196 -1.22 2.49 -3.15
C VAL A 196 -2.02 1.21 -3.29
N VAL A 197 -2.84 1.10 -4.32
CA VAL A 197 -3.68 -0.07 -4.57
C VAL A 197 -3.04 -0.92 -5.65
N VAL A 198 -2.58 -2.12 -5.29
CA VAL A 198 -2.00 -3.11 -6.21
C VAL A 198 -3.10 -4.10 -6.57
N THR A 199 -3.51 -4.14 -7.84
CA THR A 199 -4.66 -4.94 -8.29
C THR A 199 -4.54 -5.37 -9.74
N ALA A 200 -5.09 -6.54 -10.07
CA ALA A 200 -5.25 -7.02 -11.44
C ALA A 200 -6.72 -6.92 -11.93
N VAL A 201 -7.58 -6.26 -11.15
CA VAL A 201 -9.03 -6.16 -11.40
C VAL A 201 -9.48 -4.71 -11.32
N THR A 202 -10.36 -4.29 -12.22
CA THR A 202 -10.98 -2.95 -12.22
C THR A 202 -12.51 -3.02 -12.20
N ASP A 203 -13.07 -3.37 -11.05
CA ASP A 203 -14.50 -3.55 -10.81
C ASP A 203 -15.17 -2.33 -10.13
N ASP A 204 -16.49 -2.40 -9.94
CA ASP A 204 -17.25 -1.35 -9.25
C ASP A 204 -16.80 -1.14 -7.79
N PRO A 205 -16.57 -2.19 -6.98
CA PRO A 205 -16.02 -2.04 -5.64
C PRO A 205 -14.72 -1.25 -5.61
N LEU A 206 -13.73 -1.55 -6.48
CA LEU A 206 -12.48 -0.79 -6.52
C LEU A 206 -12.74 0.70 -6.70
N ARG A 207 -13.61 1.07 -7.65
CA ARG A 207 -13.98 2.48 -7.89
C ARG A 207 -14.62 3.12 -6.66
N ALA A 208 -15.55 2.43 -6.01
CA ALA A 208 -16.17 2.92 -4.78
C ALA A 208 -15.15 3.12 -3.65
N GLY A 209 -14.20 2.18 -3.50
CA GLY A 209 -13.09 2.28 -2.56
C GLY A 209 -12.17 3.48 -2.83
N LEU A 210 -11.81 3.72 -4.10
CA LEU A 210 -10.98 4.86 -4.51
C LEU A 210 -11.68 6.19 -4.20
N MET A 211 -12.98 6.31 -4.50
CA MET A 211 -13.77 7.48 -4.14
C MET A 211 -13.80 7.69 -2.63
N ARG A 212 -13.97 6.61 -1.85
CA ARG A 212 -13.99 6.69 -0.40
C ARG A 212 -12.67 7.17 0.20
N LEU A 213 -11.52 6.74 -0.36
CA LEU A 213 -10.21 7.26 0.05
C LEU A 213 -10.08 8.75 -0.25
N ALA A 214 -10.52 9.18 -1.44
CA ALA A 214 -10.50 10.59 -1.83
C ALA A 214 -11.39 11.45 -0.92
N ASP A 215 -12.61 10.99 -0.62
CA ASP A 215 -13.55 11.65 0.30
C ASP A 215 -13.00 11.76 1.73
N ALA A 216 -12.21 10.77 2.16
CA ALA A 216 -11.49 10.78 3.44
C ALA A 216 -10.22 11.67 3.43
N GLY A 217 -9.89 12.29 2.30
CA GLY A 217 -8.75 13.20 2.14
C GLY A 217 -7.41 12.51 1.86
N HIS A 218 -7.42 11.23 1.50
CA HIS A 218 -6.22 10.47 1.16
C HIS A 218 -5.93 10.54 -0.34
N SER A 219 -4.65 10.66 -0.70
CA SER A 219 -4.23 10.49 -2.09
C SER A 219 -4.25 9.00 -2.43
N ALA A 220 -4.70 8.64 -3.62
CA ALA A 220 -4.70 7.26 -4.10
C ALA A 220 -3.85 7.13 -5.36
N VAL A 221 -3.15 6.00 -5.48
CA VAL A 221 -2.42 5.57 -6.67
C VAL A 221 -2.80 4.13 -6.96
N VAL A 222 -3.09 3.81 -8.21
CA VAL A 222 -3.39 2.45 -8.64
C VAL A 222 -2.19 1.89 -9.40
N VAL A 223 -1.75 0.70 -9.02
CA VAL A 223 -0.77 -0.09 -9.76
C VAL A 223 -1.49 -1.30 -10.33
N LEU A 224 -1.79 -1.22 -11.63
CA LEU A 224 -2.49 -2.27 -12.36
C LEU A 224 -1.50 -3.34 -12.79
N ILE A 225 -1.82 -4.58 -12.46
CA ILE A 225 -1.02 -5.75 -12.79
C ILE A 225 -1.63 -6.45 -14.01
N GLY A 226 -0.77 -6.75 -14.99
CA GLY A 226 -1.17 -7.41 -16.23
C GLY A 226 -1.82 -6.45 -17.23
N ASP A 227 -2.71 -7.01 -18.06
CA ASP A 227 -3.30 -6.30 -19.20
C ASP A 227 -4.69 -5.68 -18.93
N GLU A 228 -5.18 -5.76 -17.69
CA GLU A 228 -6.50 -5.23 -17.30
C GLU A 228 -6.66 -3.74 -17.68
N VAL A 229 -7.82 -3.35 -18.19
CA VAL A 229 -8.07 -1.97 -18.65
C VAL A 229 -8.14 -1.03 -17.45
N ALA A 230 -7.53 0.15 -17.53
CA ALA A 230 -7.54 1.09 -16.42
C ALA A 230 -8.96 1.48 -16.00
N PRO A 231 -9.22 1.63 -14.69
CA PRO A 231 -10.57 1.93 -14.22
C PRO A 231 -11.02 3.29 -14.79
N PRO A 232 -12.21 3.40 -15.39
CA PRO A 232 -12.80 4.70 -15.68
C PRO A 232 -13.16 5.38 -14.37
N GLY A 233 -12.69 6.61 -14.16
CA GLY A 233 -12.88 7.29 -12.87
C GLY A 233 -12.09 8.59 -12.73
N PRO A 234 -12.14 9.24 -11.55
CA PRO A 234 -11.42 10.49 -11.29
C PRO A 234 -9.93 10.34 -11.58
N ALA A 235 -9.22 11.44 -11.78
CA ALA A 235 -7.80 11.50 -12.14
C ALA A 235 -6.86 10.90 -11.07
N VAL A 236 -6.96 9.59 -10.86
CA VAL A 236 -6.12 8.78 -9.99
C VAL A 236 -4.92 8.34 -10.80
N SER A 237 -3.73 8.71 -10.33
CA SER A 237 -2.48 8.27 -10.96
C SER A 237 -2.47 6.75 -11.05
N THR A 238 -2.41 6.25 -12.28
CA THR A 238 -2.48 4.83 -12.57
C THR A 238 -1.21 4.41 -13.30
N TYR A 239 -0.50 3.46 -12.73
CA TYR A 239 0.68 2.84 -13.33
C TYR A 239 0.36 1.39 -13.68
N ARG A 240 1.16 0.82 -14.57
CA ARG A 240 1.00 -0.56 -15.01
C ARG A 240 2.30 -1.31 -14.87
N VAL A 241 2.21 -2.52 -14.33
CA VAL A 241 3.28 -3.52 -14.36
C VAL A 241 2.77 -4.65 -15.26
N ARG A 242 3.42 -4.86 -16.41
CA ARG A 242 2.98 -5.89 -17.36
C ARG A 242 3.46 -7.26 -16.92
N GLU A 243 2.75 -8.29 -17.33
CA GLU A 243 3.14 -9.68 -17.05
C GLU A 243 4.51 -10.03 -17.67
N ALA A 244 4.82 -9.48 -18.85
CA ALA A 244 6.12 -9.62 -19.51
C ALA A 244 7.30 -9.03 -18.71
N ASP A 245 7.02 -8.08 -17.80
CA ASP A 245 8.01 -7.50 -16.88
C ASP A 245 8.11 -8.29 -15.56
N GLY A 246 7.34 -9.39 -15.44
CA GLY A 246 7.22 -10.23 -14.25
C GLY A 246 8.29 -11.32 -14.10
N TRP A 247 8.07 -12.23 -13.14
CA TRP A 247 9.05 -13.22 -12.65
C TRP A 247 9.73 -14.06 -13.74
N GLN A 248 9.03 -14.38 -14.84
CA GLN A 248 9.56 -15.15 -15.99
C GLN A 248 10.70 -14.42 -16.74
N ALA A 249 10.75 -13.09 -16.68
CA ALA A 249 11.88 -12.32 -17.21
C ALA A 249 13.08 -12.29 -16.24
N LEU A 250 12.92 -12.80 -15.02
CA LEU A 250 13.87 -12.68 -13.90
C LEU A 250 14.38 -14.03 -13.38
N ASP A 251 14.10 -15.14 -14.09
CA ASP A 251 14.43 -16.54 -13.75
C ASP A 251 15.92 -16.91 -13.79
N GLY A 252 16.82 -15.93 -13.95
CA GLY A 252 18.27 -16.15 -14.00
C GLY A 252 18.97 -16.29 -12.63
N ILE A 253 18.27 -16.21 -11.50
CA ILE A 253 18.91 -16.18 -10.17
C ILE A 253 18.60 -17.47 -9.42
N VAL A 254 19.57 -18.37 -9.42
CA VAL A 254 19.60 -19.59 -8.58
C VAL A 254 19.72 -19.16 -7.12
N PRO A 255 18.85 -19.61 -6.20
CA PRO A 255 19.05 -19.35 -4.77
C PRO A 255 20.30 -20.07 -4.27
N GLU A 256 21.29 -19.32 -3.80
CA GLU A 256 22.39 -19.90 -3.02
C GLU A 256 21.82 -20.40 -1.69
N MET A 257 21.74 -21.72 -1.54
CA MET A 257 21.56 -22.34 -0.23
C MET A 257 22.83 -22.12 0.57
N VAL A 258 22.78 -21.22 1.55
CA VAL A 258 23.80 -21.13 2.59
C VAL A 258 23.68 -22.40 3.45
N ARG A 259 24.73 -23.23 3.43
CA ARG A 259 24.87 -24.43 4.26
C ARG A 259 25.16 -24.09 5.71
#